data_AF-J3JC86-F1
#
_entry.id   AF-J3JC86-F1
#
_cell.length_a   1.000
_cell.length_b   1.000
_cell.length_c   1.000
_cell.angle_alpha   90.00
_cell.angle_beta   90.00
_cell.angle_gamma   90.00
#
_symmetry.space_group_name_H-M   'P 1'
#
loop_
_entity.id
_entity.type
_entity.pdbx_description
1 polymer ?
#
loop_
_entity_poly.entity_id
_entity_poly.type
_entity_poly.pdbx_seq_one_letter_code
_entity_poly.pdbx_strand_id
1 'polypeptide(L)'
;MISEFFFNSRKDGHSLNVFNKKLATQIKQNHVEIDDPRIKTDQFTGERYIQYEGIRLAENGLFVTDIMDGLARVASQVIGSPDEIVYLMLKGAFKEYLIVTSKTLFIIKSGYMTGHTFGNGNFSMPLRSITNVGVNQQFGTGYFFVSSGGMQNVEKSYWSSDKNKSAQQAPNTISLSGIQINNFQQAVQLINSTLIPNILDPSPKKLNKLESSNPLDQIRKLKSLLDDGIITQEEFDAKKKQLLGL
;
A
#
# COMPACT_ATOMS: atom_id res chain seq x y z
N MET A 1 4.72 -8.40 25.86
CA MET A 1 5.33 -9.67 25.43
C MET A 1 5.18 -9.82 23.90
N ILE A 2 5.77 -8.90 23.11
CA ILE A 2 5.68 -8.86 21.63
C ILE A 2 7.09 -8.69 21.00
N SER A 3 8.11 -8.41 21.81
CA SER A 3 9.45 -8.00 21.35
C SER A 3 10.31 -9.11 20.74
N GLU A 4 9.97 -10.40 20.94
CA GLU A 4 10.85 -11.52 20.57
C GLU A 4 10.59 -12.12 19.18
N PHE A 5 9.51 -11.76 18.48
CA PHE A 5 9.09 -12.49 17.28
C PHE A 5 9.76 -12.06 15.95
N PHE A 6 10.62 -11.03 15.95
CA PHE A 6 11.14 -10.42 14.71
C PHE A 6 12.60 -10.76 14.35
N PHE A 7 13.20 -11.78 14.97
CA PHE A 7 14.59 -12.17 14.71
C PHE A 7 14.70 -13.45 13.88
N ASN A 8 14.40 -13.37 12.58
CA ASN A 8 15.22 -13.95 11.51
C ASN A 8 14.53 -13.82 10.15
N SER A 9 15.06 -12.95 9.30
CA SER A 9 15.21 -13.25 7.87
C SER A 9 16.04 -12.15 7.23
N ARG A 10 17.33 -12.43 7.02
CA ARG A 10 18.11 -11.81 5.95
C ARG A 10 17.93 -12.68 4.71
N LYS A 11 17.40 -12.10 3.64
CA LYS A 11 17.97 -12.20 2.28
C LYS A 11 17.24 -11.27 1.33
N ASP A 12 18.05 -10.72 0.44
CA ASP A 12 17.79 -9.63 -0.47
C ASP A 12 16.82 -10.00 -1.60
N GLY A 13 16.08 -9.00 -2.11
CA GLY A 13 15.36 -9.07 -3.38
C GLY A 13 13.83 -8.99 -3.29
N HIS A 14 13.30 -7.85 -2.83
CA HIS A 14 11.85 -7.62 -2.71
C HIS A 14 11.15 -7.57 -4.07
N SER A 15 10.28 -8.55 -4.34
CA SER A 15 9.50 -8.64 -5.57
C SER A 15 7.99 -8.52 -5.29
N LEU A 16 7.47 -7.30 -5.35
CA LEU A 16 6.03 -7.03 -5.14
C LEU A 16 5.14 -7.54 -6.28
N ASN A 17 5.71 -7.70 -7.48
CA ASN A 17 4.97 -8.17 -8.65
C ASN A 17 4.84 -9.69 -8.72
N VAL A 18 5.49 -10.42 -7.82
CA VAL A 18 5.59 -11.87 -7.91
C VAL A 18 4.56 -12.59 -7.05
N PHE A 19 3.74 -11.95 -6.21
CA PHE A 19 2.60 -12.65 -5.56
C PHE A 19 1.30 -12.53 -6.35
N ASN A 20 0.96 -11.38 -6.93
CA ASN A 20 -0.13 -11.33 -7.92
C ASN A 20 0.14 -12.27 -9.10
N LYS A 21 1.42 -12.51 -9.42
CA LYS A 21 1.83 -13.54 -10.39
C LYS A 21 2.03 -14.92 -9.78
N LYS A 22 2.67 -15.17 -8.62
CA LYS A 22 2.92 -16.53 -8.04
C LYS A 22 1.70 -17.12 -7.37
N LEU A 23 0.87 -16.32 -6.70
CA LEU A 23 -0.47 -16.74 -6.30
C LEU A 23 -1.23 -17.15 -7.58
N ALA A 24 -1.14 -16.35 -8.65
CA ALA A 24 -1.70 -16.71 -9.97
C ALA A 24 -0.89 -17.75 -10.79
N THR A 25 0.35 -18.10 -10.45
CA THR A 25 1.25 -19.01 -11.23
C THR A 25 1.28 -20.39 -10.59
N GLN A 26 1.04 -20.51 -9.28
CA GLN A 26 0.52 -21.75 -8.70
C GLN A 26 -0.91 -22.06 -9.22
N ILE A 27 -1.62 -21.06 -9.76
CA ILE A 27 -2.96 -21.20 -10.35
C ILE A 27 -2.92 -21.35 -11.89
N LYS A 28 -1.79 -21.04 -12.57
CA LYS A 28 -1.65 -21.16 -14.03
C LYS A 28 -0.78 -22.35 -14.44
N GLN A 29 -1.25 -23.54 -14.08
CA GLN A 29 -1.08 -24.70 -14.96
C GLN A 29 -2.48 -25.11 -15.41
N ASN A 30 -2.75 -24.83 -16.69
CA ASN A 30 -4.00 -25.08 -17.43
C ASN A 30 -5.08 -24.00 -17.30
N HIS A 31 -5.55 -23.55 -18.46
CA HIS A 31 -6.70 -22.64 -18.61
C HIS A 31 -7.92 -23.16 -17.84
N VAL A 32 -8.33 -22.46 -16.78
CA VAL A 32 -9.72 -22.34 -16.32
C VAL A 32 -9.84 -20.99 -15.61
N GLU A 33 -10.72 -20.12 -16.10
CA GLU A 33 -11.21 -18.98 -15.33
C GLU A 33 -12.44 -19.46 -14.53
N ILE A 34 -12.67 -18.81 -13.38
CA ILE A 34 -13.87 -18.82 -12.51
C ILE A 34 -13.67 -19.61 -11.20
N ASP A 35 -13.62 -18.84 -10.10
CA ASP A 35 -13.58 -19.22 -8.67
C ASP A 35 -12.37 -20.02 -8.16
N ASP A 36 -11.33 -19.30 -7.74
CA ASP A 36 -10.43 -19.82 -6.70
C ASP A 36 -11.26 -19.97 -5.40
N PRO A 37 -11.42 -21.17 -4.84
CA PRO A 37 -12.29 -21.44 -3.69
C PRO A 37 -11.84 -20.72 -2.40
N ARG A 38 -10.65 -20.12 -2.40
CA ARG A 38 -10.15 -19.29 -1.29
C ARG A 38 -10.63 -17.84 -1.38
N ILE A 39 -11.06 -17.39 -2.56
CA ILE A 39 -11.60 -16.05 -2.76
C ILE A 39 -13.07 -16.07 -2.36
N LYS A 40 -13.39 -15.20 -1.40
CA LYS A 40 -14.73 -14.95 -0.90
C LYS A 40 -15.18 -13.57 -1.35
N THR A 41 -16.48 -13.36 -1.40
CA THR A 41 -17.07 -12.05 -1.67
C THR A 41 -17.77 -11.57 -0.41
N ASP A 42 -17.47 -10.35 0.02
CA ASP A 42 -18.16 -9.73 1.14
C ASP A 42 -19.59 -9.38 0.72
N GLN A 43 -20.57 -9.86 1.49
CA GLN A 43 -21.98 -9.79 1.10
C GLN A 43 -22.55 -8.37 1.16
N PHE A 44 -21.91 -7.46 1.91
CA PHE A 44 -22.37 -6.09 2.08
C PHE A 44 -21.70 -5.13 1.10
N THR A 45 -20.40 -5.32 0.88
CA THR A 45 -19.59 -4.42 0.04
C THR A 45 -19.37 -4.93 -1.38
N GLY A 46 -19.59 -6.23 -1.63
CA GLY A 46 -19.26 -6.89 -2.89
C GLY A 46 -17.76 -7.06 -3.13
N GLU A 47 -16.92 -6.70 -2.16
CA GLU A 47 -15.46 -6.76 -2.25
C GLU A 47 -14.98 -8.20 -2.17
N ARG A 48 -14.05 -8.55 -3.06
CA ARG A 48 -13.45 -9.89 -3.10
C ARG A 48 -12.23 -9.93 -2.19
N TYR A 49 -12.15 -10.96 -1.35
CA TYR A 49 -11.09 -11.10 -0.35
C TYR A 49 -10.67 -12.56 -0.13
N ILE A 50 -9.49 -12.74 0.44
CA ILE A 50 -8.95 -14.03 0.90
C ILE A 50 -8.81 -13.98 2.42
N GLN A 51 -9.23 -15.03 3.12
CA GLN A 51 -8.98 -15.16 4.56
C GLN A 51 -7.55 -15.65 4.81
N TYR A 52 -6.78 -14.94 5.64
CA TYR A 52 -5.39 -15.25 5.94
C TYR A 52 -5.05 -14.90 7.39
N GLU A 53 -4.48 -15.82 8.18
CA GLU A 53 -4.06 -15.57 9.60
C GLU A 53 -5.10 -14.75 10.43
N GLY A 54 -6.40 -15.02 10.24
CA GLY A 54 -7.48 -14.33 10.97
C GLY A 54 -7.90 -12.95 10.41
N ILE A 55 -7.27 -12.45 9.35
CA ILE A 55 -7.64 -11.21 8.64
C ILE A 55 -8.20 -11.49 7.24
N ARG A 56 -8.90 -10.50 6.66
CA ARG A 56 -9.41 -10.55 5.29
C ARG A 56 -8.52 -9.69 4.41
N LEU A 57 -7.86 -10.27 3.41
CA LEU A 57 -7.00 -9.55 2.47
C LEU A 57 -7.76 -9.29 1.17
N ALA A 58 -7.84 -8.05 0.70
CA ALA A 58 -8.44 -7.73 -0.58
C ALA A 58 -7.74 -8.49 -1.71
N GLU A 59 -8.49 -9.04 -2.66
CA GLU A 59 -7.96 -9.81 -3.80
C GLU A 59 -6.89 -9.01 -4.57
N ASN A 60 -7.15 -7.71 -4.77
CA ASN A 60 -6.31 -6.80 -5.52
C ASN A 60 -5.54 -5.82 -4.59
N GLY A 61 -5.30 -6.21 -3.34
CA GLY A 61 -4.54 -5.41 -2.39
C GLY A 61 -3.04 -5.38 -2.70
N LEU A 62 -2.34 -4.41 -2.12
CA LEU A 62 -0.89 -4.27 -2.25
C LEU A 62 -0.20 -4.70 -0.95
N PHE A 63 0.47 -5.86 -1.01
CA PHE A 63 1.07 -6.48 0.16
C PHE A 63 2.54 -6.84 -0.07
N VAL A 64 3.38 -6.62 0.95
CA VAL A 64 4.74 -7.15 1.00
C VAL A 64 4.71 -8.64 1.34
N THR A 65 5.45 -9.43 0.57
CA THR A 65 5.43 -10.89 0.64
C THR A 65 6.38 -11.46 1.69
N ASP A 66 7.57 -10.88 1.79
CA ASP A 66 8.70 -11.55 2.45
C ASP A 66 8.58 -11.59 3.98
N ILE A 67 7.60 -10.86 4.51
CA ILE A 67 7.28 -10.79 5.95
C ILE A 67 5.77 -10.91 6.20
N MET A 68 5.03 -11.49 5.25
CA MET A 68 3.57 -11.55 5.27
C MET A 68 3.03 -12.14 6.58
N ASP A 69 3.54 -13.30 7.02
CA ASP A 69 3.03 -14.00 8.21
C ASP A 69 3.15 -13.16 9.47
N GLY A 70 4.32 -12.55 9.67
CA GLY A 70 4.58 -11.67 10.81
C GLY A 70 3.68 -10.44 10.77
N LEU A 71 3.51 -9.85 9.58
CA LEU A 71 2.70 -8.65 9.41
C LEU A 71 1.20 -8.93 9.54
N ALA A 72 0.72 -10.08 9.07
CA ALA A 72 -0.66 -10.53 9.21
C ALA A 72 -1.02 -10.79 10.68
N ARG A 73 -0.10 -11.37 11.47
CA ARG A 73 -0.27 -11.53 12.93
C ARG A 73 -0.29 -10.21 13.67
N VAL A 74 0.52 -9.23 13.26
CA VAL A 74 0.44 -7.87 13.82
C VAL A 74 -0.89 -7.23 13.43
N ALA A 75 -1.30 -7.34 12.16
CA ALA A 75 -2.56 -6.83 11.67
C ALA A 75 -3.76 -7.42 12.44
N SER A 76 -3.79 -8.74 12.68
CA SER A 76 -4.86 -9.40 13.43
C SER A 76 -4.97 -8.93 14.89
N GLN A 77 -3.90 -8.36 15.46
CA GLN A 77 -3.90 -7.82 16.82
C GLN A 77 -4.34 -6.35 16.89
N VAL A 78 -4.17 -5.59 15.81
CA VAL A 78 -4.50 -4.14 15.79
C VAL A 78 -5.82 -3.84 15.11
N ILE A 79 -6.29 -4.72 14.21
CA ILE A 79 -7.59 -4.60 13.56
C ILE A 79 -8.66 -5.02 14.56
N GLY A 80 -9.48 -4.05 14.98
CA GLY A 80 -10.52 -4.26 15.99
C GLY A 80 -11.78 -4.97 15.47
N SER A 81 -12.04 -4.93 14.16
CA SER A 81 -13.26 -5.49 13.57
C SER A 81 -12.93 -6.61 12.56
N PRO A 82 -13.44 -7.84 12.76
CA PRO A 82 -13.10 -8.99 11.91
C PRO A 82 -13.72 -8.94 10.50
N ASP A 83 -14.62 -7.99 10.26
CA ASP A 83 -15.21 -7.68 8.95
C ASP A 83 -14.33 -6.76 8.10
N GLU A 84 -13.31 -6.11 8.70
CA GLU A 84 -12.45 -5.20 7.97
C GLU A 84 -11.58 -5.93 6.94
N ILE A 85 -11.65 -5.45 5.70
CA ILE A 85 -10.82 -5.93 4.60
C ILE A 85 -9.55 -5.09 4.56
N VAL A 86 -8.40 -5.75 4.56
CA VAL A 86 -7.08 -5.14 4.45
C VAL A 86 -6.73 -4.96 2.98
N TYR A 87 -6.46 -3.72 2.57
CA TYR A 87 -6.08 -3.37 1.19
C TYR A 87 -4.58 -3.17 1.03
N LEU A 88 -3.89 -2.74 2.09
CA LEU A 88 -2.46 -2.42 2.04
C LEU A 88 -1.73 -3.03 3.24
N MET A 89 -0.57 -3.65 2.97
CA MET A 89 0.40 -4.01 4.00
C MET A 89 1.82 -3.79 3.45
N LEU A 90 2.46 -2.68 3.82
CA LEU A 90 3.77 -2.28 3.31
C LEU A 90 4.79 -2.12 4.42
N LYS A 91 6.07 -2.27 4.06
CA LYS A 91 7.22 -2.06 4.96
C LYS A 91 8.00 -0.82 4.52
N GLY A 92 8.32 0.06 5.46
CA GLY A 92 9.25 1.18 5.28
C GLY A 92 10.73 0.78 5.36
N ALA A 93 11.60 1.79 5.47
CA ALA A 93 13.05 1.62 5.54
C ALA A 93 13.47 0.85 6.79
N PHE A 94 12.84 1.14 7.93
CA PHE A 94 13.12 0.49 9.21
C PHE A 94 12.06 -0.56 9.56
N LYS A 95 11.86 -0.85 10.86
CA LYS A 95 10.73 -1.67 11.34
C LYS A 95 9.46 -0.82 11.49
N GLU A 96 9.09 -0.21 10.38
CA GLU A 96 7.91 0.64 10.22
C GLU A 96 7.00 -0.02 9.20
N TYR A 97 5.71 -0.11 9.50
CA TYR A 97 4.74 -0.83 8.69
C TYR A 97 3.49 0.00 8.47
N LEU A 98 3.00 0.04 7.23
CA LEU A 98 1.72 0.60 6.87
C LEU A 98 0.71 -0.53 6.73
N ILE A 99 -0.41 -0.44 7.43
CA ILE A 99 -1.56 -1.34 7.22
C ILE A 99 -2.78 -0.46 6.95
N VAL A 100 -3.52 -0.71 5.87
CA VAL A 100 -4.74 0.04 5.57
C VAL A 100 -5.89 -0.91 5.33
N THR A 101 -6.98 -0.71 6.07
CA THR A 101 -8.22 -1.48 5.97
C THR A 101 -9.32 -0.70 5.26
N SER A 102 -10.52 -1.28 5.15
CA SER A 102 -11.73 -0.59 4.71
C SER A 102 -12.16 0.59 5.62
N LYS A 103 -11.62 0.70 6.84
CA LYS A 103 -12.02 1.73 7.81
C LYS A 103 -10.86 2.55 8.35
N THR A 104 -9.69 1.95 8.53
CA THR A 104 -8.62 2.52 9.36
C THR A 104 -7.25 2.35 8.69
N LEU A 105 -6.42 3.38 8.81
CA LEU A 105 -4.99 3.34 8.50
C LEU A 105 -4.20 3.18 9.80
N PHE A 106 -3.24 2.26 9.80
CA PHE A 106 -2.32 2.01 10.89
C PHE A 106 -0.88 2.22 10.43
N ILE A 107 -0.10 2.88 11.29
CA ILE A 107 1.35 2.97 11.20
C ILE A 107 1.91 2.31 12.45
N ILE A 108 2.58 1.17 12.25
CA ILE A 108 3.21 0.42 13.33
C ILE A 108 4.70 0.66 13.26
N LYS A 109 5.27 1.16 14.36
CA LYS A 109 6.72 1.38 14.52
C LYS A 109 7.25 0.53 15.65
N SER A 110 8.40 -0.12 15.43
CA SER A 110 9.07 -0.89 16.47
C SER A 110 10.58 -0.71 16.43
N GLY A 111 11.24 -1.01 17.54
CA GLY A 111 12.70 -1.05 17.65
C GLY A 111 13.38 0.29 17.93
N TYR A 112 14.65 0.20 18.29
CA TYR A 112 15.48 1.31 18.76
C TYR A 112 15.51 2.51 17.80
N MET A 113 15.68 2.26 16.50
CA MET A 113 15.79 3.33 15.48
C MET A 113 14.52 4.16 15.31
N THR A 114 13.36 3.65 15.76
CA THR A 114 12.08 4.39 15.73
C THR A 114 11.75 5.04 17.08
N GLY A 115 12.65 4.93 18.08
CA GLY A 115 12.40 5.39 19.45
C GLY A 115 11.58 4.41 20.31
N HIS A 116 11.29 3.21 19.82
CA HIS A 116 10.45 2.20 20.49
C HIS A 116 11.29 1.01 20.97
N THR A 117 12.24 1.29 21.86
CA THR A 117 13.17 0.27 22.40
C THR A 117 12.46 -0.77 23.27
N PHE A 118 11.31 -0.43 23.86
CA PHE A 118 10.43 -1.33 24.61
C PHE A 118 8.97 -1.15 24.14
N GLY A 119 8.47 -2.10 23.35
CA GLY A 119 7.12 -2.08 22.80
C GLY A 119 7.04 -1.54 21.36
N ASN A 120 5.81 -1.29 20.90
CA ASN A 120 5.52 -0.80 19.56
C ASN A 120 4.78 0.53 19.66
N GLY A 121 5.14 1.50 18.82
CA GLY A 121 4.31 2.66 18.54
C GLY A 121 3.20 2.24 17.59
N ASN A 122 1.95 2.43 17.99
CA ASN A 122 0.78 2.21 17.15
C ASN A 122 0.08 3.54 16.92
N PHE A 123 0.19 4.07 15.72
CA PHE A 123 -0.61 5.18 15.27
C PHE A 123 -1.75 4.63 14.42
N SER A 124 -2.99 4.99 14.76
CA SER A 124 -4.17 4.59 14.01
C SER A 124 -5.03 5.80 13.70
N MET A 125 -5.58 5.86 12.50
CA MET A 125 -6.48 6.94 12.09
C MET A 125 -7.60 6.41 11.18
N PRO A 126 -8.88 6.71 11.49
CA PRO A 126 -9.98 6.39 10.59
C PRO A 126 -9.79 7.05 9.22
N LEU A 127 -10.01 6.32 8.14
CA LEU A 127 -9.89 6.83 6.77
C LEU A 127 -10.77 8.07 6.53
N ARG A 128 -11.94 8.13 7.17
CA ARG A 128 -12.85 9.31 7.14
C ARG A 128 -12.23 10.59 7.67
N SER A 129 -11.25 10.48 8.57
CA SER A 129 -10.57 11.63 9.18
C SER A 129 -9.32 12.07 8.44
N ILE A 130 -8.86 11.29 7.46
CA ILE A 130 -7.68 11.63 6.67
C ILE A 130 -8.02 12.80 5.75
N THR A 131 -7.24 13.87 5.85
CA THR A 131 -7.30 14.99 4.91
C THR A 131 -6.30 14.85 3.78
N ASN A 132 -5.13 14.25 4.06
CA ASN A 132 -4.11 14.02 3.05
C ASN A 132 -3.23 12.82 3.40
N VAL A 133 -2.78 12.11 2.37
CA VAL A 133 -1.63 11.19 2.39
C VAL A 133 -0.69 11.53 1.26
N GLY A 134 0.61 11.40 1.51
CA GLY A 134 1.61 11.70 0.49
C GLY A 134 2.96 11.07 0.77
N VAL A 135 3.83 11.18 -0.22
CA VAL A 135 5.25 10.85 -0.11
C VAL A 135 6.04 12.12 -0.38
N ASN A 136 6.91 12.50 0.55
CA ASN A 136 7.92 13.53 0.33
C ASN A 136 9.26 12.84 0.08
N GLN A 137 9.95 13.21 -1.01
CA GLN A 137 11.21 12.61 -1.43
C GLN A 137 12.29 13.67 -1.60
N GLN A 138 13.48 13.38 -1.07
CA GLN A 138 14.68 14.17 -1.27
C GLN A 138 15.91 13.24 -1.41
N PHE A 139 16.65 13.38 -2.51
CA PHE A 139 17.88 12.63 -2.81
C PHE A 139 17.78 11.10 -2.65
N GLY A 140 16.74 10.46 -3.23
CA GLY A 140 16.58 8.99 -3.19
C GLY A 140 16.11 8.41 -1.85
N THR A 141 15.90 9.27 -0.85
CA THR A 141 15.27 8.96 0.44
C THR A 141 13.98 9.78 0.59
N GLY A 142 13.10 9.39 1.51
CA GLY A 142 11.87 10.13 1.73
C GLY A 142 11.08 9.61 2.92
N TYR A 143 9.84 10.09 3.03
CA TYR A 143 8.89 9.56 3.98
C TYR A 143 7.47 9.62 3.42
N PHE A 144 6.69 8.59 3.74
CA PHE A 144 5.25 8.64 3.68
C PHE A 144 4.71 9.41 4.89
N PHE A 145 3.62 10.15 4.71
CA PHE A 145 2.93 10.81 5.81
C PHE A 145 1.42 10.72 5.63
N VAL A 146 0.71 10.82 6.75
CA VAL A 146 -0.74 10.98 6.82
C VAL A 146 -1.07 12.18 7.71
N SER A 147 -2.04 12.99 7.32
CA SER A 147 -2.54 14.12 8.11
C SER A 147 -4.06 14.14 8.22
N SER A 148 -4.55 14.79 9.28
CA SER A 148 -5.96 15.07 9.54
C SER A 148 -6.15 16.56 9.86
N GLY A 149 -7.39 17.05 9.75
CA GLY A 149 -7.75 18.41 10.11
C GLY A 149 -7.47 18.67 11.59
N GLY A 150 -6.56 19.61 11.89
CA GLY A 150 -6.13 19.93 13.25
C GLY A 150 -4.83 19.25 13.71
N MET A 151 -4.23 18.34 12.93
CA MET A 151 -2.86 17.89 13.18
C MET A 151 -1.86 18.98 12.75
N GLN A 152 -1.00 19.43 13.67
CA GLN A 152 0.13 20.30 13.31
C GLN A 152 1.08 19.55 12.38
N ASN A 153 1.02 19.89 11.09
CA ASN A 153 1.90 19.31 10.07
C ASN A 153 3.23 20.06 10.09
N VAL A 154 4.11 19.69 11.02
CA VAL A 154 5.47 20.22 11.05
C VAL A 154 6.29 19.44 10.03
N GLU A 155 6.91 20.12 9.07
CA GLU A 155 7.80 19.50 8.09
C GLU A 155 8.83 18.60 8.79
N LYS A 156 8.80 17.30 8.48
CA LYS A 156 9.72 16.31 9.05
C LYS A 156 10.86 16.05 8.06
N SER A 157 12.07 15.86 8.57
CA SER A 157 13.29 15.53 7.84
C SER A 157 13.80 14.16 8.25
N TYR A 158 14.26 13.37 7.27
CA TYR A 158 14.90 12.07 7.48
C TYR A 158 16.24 12.19 8.23
N TRP A 159 16.87 13.36 8.20
CA TRP A 159 18.20 13.60 8.77
C TRP A 159 18.19 14.31 10.13
N SER A 160 16.99 14.59 10.67
CA SER A 160 16.88 15.26 11.95
C SER A 160 16.92 14.25 13.10
N SER A 161 17.76 14.53 14.11
CA SER A 161 17.78 13.85 15.40
C SER A 161 16.80 14.43 16.42
N ASP A 162 16.11 15.53 16.07
CA ASP A 162 15.07 16.15 16.89
C ASP A 162 13.77 15.32 16.78
N LYS A 163 13.24 14.88 17.91
CA LYS A 163 11.99 14.09 17.99
C LYS A 163 10.81 14.76 17.29
N ASN A 164 10.78 16.10 17.28
CA ASN A 164 9.71 16.88 16.65
C ASN A 164 9.95 17.15 15.16
N LYS A 165 11.11 16.77 14.60
CA LYS A 165 11.44 16.95 13.18
C LYS A 165 11.92 15.67 12.50
N SER A 166 12.13 14.58 13.23
CA SER A 166 12.52 13.28 12.70
C SER A 166 11.30 12.56 12.09
N ALA A 167 11.39 12.21 10.80
CA ALA A 167 10.38 11.36 10.16
C ALA A 167 10.37 9.93 10.74
N GLN A 168 11.50 9.47 11.29
CA GLN A 168 11.57 8.17 11.97
C GLN A 168 10.77 8.15 13.28
N GLN A 169 10.75 9.26 14.02
CA GLN A 169 10.11 9.34 15.34
C GLN A 169 8.70 9.91 15.31
N ALA A 170 8.31 10.61 14.24
CA ALA A 170 6.94 11.07 14.07
C ALA A 170 5.98 9.86 13.91
N PRO A 171 4.87 9.81 14.68
CA PRO A 171 3.99 8.64 14.71
C PRO A 171 3.20 8.47 13.41
N ASN A 172 2.94 9.56 12.69
CA ASN A 172 2.11 9.61 11.49
C ASN A 172 2.92 9.55 10.18
N THR A 173 4.17 9.12 10.24
CA THR A 173 5.08 9.04 9.07
C THR A 173 5.74 7.67 8.98
N ILE A 174 6.18 7.27 7.79
CA ILE A 174 7.00 6.07 7.57
C ILE A 174 8.20 6.46 6.73
N SER A 175 9.40 6.10 7.17
CA SER A 175 10.64 6.42 6.46
C SER A 175 10.80 5.51 5.24
N LEU A 176 11.33 6.04 4.13
CA LEU A 176 11.42 5.33 2.85
C LEU A 176 12.82 5.47 2.24
N SER A 177 13.30 4.39 1.63
CA SER A 177 14.50 4.38 0.79
C SER A 177 14.24 3.72 -0.57
N GLY A 178 14.81 4.28 -1.63
CA GLY A 178 14.88 3.70 -2.98
C GLY A 178 13.62 2.97 -3.45
N ILE A 179 13.63 1.63 -3.31
CA ILE A 179 12.57 0.72 -3.79
C ILE A 179 11.22 0.98 -3.09
N GLN A 180 11.23 1.38 -1.82
CA GLN A 180 9.99 1.55 -1.04
C GLN A 180 9.19 2.77 -1.52
N ILE A 181 9.84 3.77 -2.08
CA ILE A 181 9.21 5.01 -2.54
C ILE A 181 8.12 4.70 -3.57
N ASN A 182 8.42 3.84 -4.54
CA ASN A 182 7.47 3.46 -5.60
C ASN A 182 6.22 2.74 -5.04
N ASN A 183 6.41 1.84 -4.08
CA ASN A 183 5.30 1.12 -3.45
C ASN A 183 4.40 2.06 -2.65
N PHE A 184 5.01 3.01 -1.93
CA PHE A 184 4.26 3.99 -1.16
C PHE A 184 3.59 5.04 -2.05
N GLN A 185 4.14 5.36 -3.22
CA GLN A 185 3.43 6.15 -4.22
C GLN A 185 2.19 5.43 -4.74
N GLN A 186 2.27 4.12 -5.02
CA GLN A 186 1.09 3.32 -5.38
C GLN A 186 0.07 3.27 -4.23
N ALA A 187 0.52 3.12 -2.99
CA ALA A 187 -0.36 3.18 -1.82
C ALA A 187 -1.07 4.53 -1.71
N VAL A 188 -0.36 5.65 -1.88
CA VAL A 188 -0.96 7.00 -1.89
C VAL A 188 -2.02 7.12 -2.98
N GLN A 189 -1.74 6.62 -4.19
CA GLN A 189 -2.71 6.60 -5.28
C GLN A 189 -3.95 5.80 -4.88
N LEU A 190 -3.80 4.56 -4.38
CA LEU A 190 -4.93 3.73 -3.97
C LEU A 190 -5.77 4.40 -2.87
N ILE A 191 -5.12 4.96 -1.86
CA ILE A 191 -5.81 5.62 -0.74
C ILE A 191 -6.60 6.83 -1.24
N ASN A 192 -5.98 7.74 -1.99
CA ASN A 192 -6.61 9.00 -2.40
C ASN A 192 -7.64 8.83 -3.52
N SER A 193 -7.43 7.90 -4.45
CA SER A 193 -8.31 7.72 -5.62
C SER A 193 -9.43 6.71 -5.40
N THR A 194 -9.27 5.77 -4.47
CA THR A 194 -10.19 4.65 -4.30
C THR A 194 -10.72 4.58 -2.87
N LEU A 195 -9.85 4.40 -1.88
CA LEU A 195 -10.31 4.09 -0.52
C LEU A 195 -11.04 5.26 0.15
N ILE A 196 -10.44 6.46 0.15
CA ILE A 196 -11.07 7.64 0.76
C ILE A 196 -12.37 8.02 0.02
N PRO A 197 -12.39 8.14 -1.33
CA PRO A 197 -13.61 8.46 -2.06
C PRO A 197 -14.75 7.48 -1.82
N ASN A 198 -14.50 6.17 -1.84
CA ASN A 198 -15.54 5.15 -1.63
C ASN A 198 -16.17 5.25 -0.23
N ILE A 199 -15.43 5.74 0.76
CA ILE A 199 -15.92 5.91 2.12
C ILE A 199 -16.76 7.19 2.26
N LEU A 200 -16.36 8.27 1.59
CA LEU A 200 -17.04 9.56 1.65
C LEU A 200 -18.30 9.60 0.78
N ASP A 201 -18.28 8.92 -0.37
CA ASP A 201 -19.42 8.75 -1.27
C ASP A 201 -19.59 7.25 -1.59
N PRO A 202 -20.30 6.50 -0.72
CA PRO A 202 -20.61 5.09 -0.93
C PRO A 202 -21.78 4.95 -1.91
N SER A 203 -21.70 5.60 -3.07
CA SER A 203 -22.58 5.24 -4.17
C SER A 203 -22.23 3.82 -4.66
N PRO A 204 -23.21 2.96 -5.00
CA PRO A 204 -22.95 1.64 -5.56
C PRO A 204 -22.45 1.81 -7.01
N LYS A 205 -21.24 2.36 -7.16
CA LYS A 205 -20.53 2.32 -8.42
C LYS A 205 -20.17 0.87 -8.65
N LYS A 206 -20.73 0.28 -9.72
CA LYS A 206 -20.23 -0.97 -10.30
C LYS A 206 -18.71 -0.93 -10.22
N LEU A 207 -18.13 -1.88 -9.49
CA LEU A 207 -16.70 -2.16 -9.45
C LEU A 207 -16.24 -2.42 -10.89
N ASN A 208 -15.96 -1.35 -11.62
CA ASN A 208 -15.19 -1.41 -12.84
C ASN A 208 -13.80 -1.81 -12.36
N LYS A 209 -13.54 -3.12 -12.50
CA LYS A 209 -12.26 -3.75 -12.75
C LYS A 209 -11.12 -2.80 -12.42
N LEU A 210 -10.51 -2.99 -11.24
CA LEU A 210 -9.21 -2.43 -10.94
C LEU A 210 -8.35 -2.65 -12.18
N GLU A 211 -8.10 -1.56 -12.90
CA GLU A 211 -7.23 -1.58 -14.04
C GLU A 211 -5.86 -1.88 -13.49
N SER A 212 -5.52 -3.17 -13.51
CA SER A 212 -4.15 -3.61 -13.67
C SER A 212 -3.57 -2.66 -14.70
N SER A 213 -2.65 -1.79 -14.29
CA SER A 213 -1.90 -0.91 -15.18
C SER A 213 -0.96 -1.79 -16.00
N ASN A 214 -1.55 -2.61 -16.87
CA ASN A 214 -0.89 -3.31 -17.93
C ASN A 214 -0.33 -2.20 -18.83
N PRO A 215 0.97 -2.18 -19.13
CA PRO A 215 1.56 -1.22 -20.06
C PRO A 215 0.74 -1.07 -21.34
N LEU A 216 0.05 -2.14 -21.77
CA LEU A 216 -0.86 -2.15 -22.91
C LEU A 216 -2.08 -1.23 -22.76
N ASP A 217 -2.67 -1.10 -21.58
CA ASP A 217 -3.85 -0.24 -21.36
C ASP A 217 -3.45 1.24 -21.28
N GLN A 218 -2.26 1.53 -20.77
CA GLN A 218 -1.67 2.88 -20.86
C GLN A 218 -1.31 3.25 -22.30
N ILE A 219 -0.80 2.30 -23.10
CA ILE A 219 -0.55 2.51 -24.54
C ILE A 219 -1.86 2.76 -25.31
N ARG A 220 -2.96 2.09 -24.95
CA ARG A 220 -4.29 2.36 -25.55
C ARG A 220 -4.80 3.76 -25.21
N LYS A 221 -4.66 4.21 -23.96
CA LYS A 221 -5.03 5.58 -23.56
C LYS A 221 -4.18 6.62 -24.26
N LEU A 222 -2.87 6.41 -24.35
CA LEU A 222 -1.96 7.28 -25.11
C LEU A 222 -2.35 7.34 -26.59
N LYS A 223 -2.80 6.23 -27.18
CA LYS A 223 -3.24 6.20 -28.58
C LYS A 223 -4.52 7.00 -28.78
N SER A 224 -5.48 6.91 -27.85
CA SER A 224 -6.69 7.74 -27.89
C SER A 224 -6.34 9.22 -27.86
N LEU A 225 -5.41 9.64 -26.99
CA LEU A 225 -4.98 11.04 -26.90
C LEU A 225 -4.27 11.53 -28.17
N LEU A 226 -3.56 10.65 -28.86
CA LEU A 226 -2.93 10.94 -30.16
C LEU A 226 -3.99 11.07 -31.27
N ASP A 227 -4.95 10.15 -31.30
CA ASP A 227 -6.06 10.15 -32.26
C ASP A 227 -6.97 11.39 -32.05
N ASP A 228 -7.11 11.84 -30.80
CA ASP A 228 -7.82 13.07 -30.42
C ASP A 228 -6.98 14.35 -30.68
N GLY A 229 -5.73 14.22 -31.14
CA GLY A 229 -4.82 15.33 -31.44
C GLY A 229 -4.31 16.10 -30.21
N ILE A 230 -4.48 15.53 -29.01
CA ILE A 230 -4.08 16.14 -27.72
C ILE A 230 -2.57 16.02 -27.50
N ILE A 231 -1.96 14.93 -27.98
CA ILE A 231 -0.51 14.71 -27.94
C ILE A 231 0.04 14.51 -29.35
N THR A 232 1.33 14.78 -29.54
CA THR A 232 1.98 14.55 -30.84
C THR A 232 2.47 13.11 -30.98
N GLN A 233 2.78 12.70 -32.22
CA GLN A 233 3.31 11.39 -32.52
C GLN A 233 4.63 11.12 -31.78
N GLU A 234 5.49 12.14 -31.65
CA GLU A 234 6.76 12.04 -30.92
C GLU A 234 6.56 11.80 -29.42
N GLU A 235 5.57 12.47 -28.82
CA GLU A 235 5.24 12.31 -27.40
C GLU A 235 4.64 10.94 -27.11
N PHE A 236 3.79 10.45 -28.01
CA PHE A 236 3.24 9.10 -27.95
C PHE A 236 4.35 8.04 -27.99
N ASP A 237 5.28 8.13 -28.93
CA ASP A 237 6.33 7.14 -29.11
C ASP A 237 7.36 7.14 -27.98
N ALA A 238 7.70 8.32 -27.43
CA ALA A 238 8.56 8.43 -26.26
C ALA A 238 7.95 7.74 -25.03
N LYS A 239 6.66 7.98 -24.77
CA LYS A 239 5.94 7.35 -23.65
C LYS A 239 5.73 5.86 -23.86
N LYS A 240 5.42 5.42 -25.09
CA LYS A 240 5.27 4.01 -25.43
C LYS A 240 6.56 3.21 -25.19
N LYS A 241 7.74 3.75 -25.58
CA LYS A 241 9.03 3.11 -25.29
C LYS A 241 9.31 3.02 -23.80
N GLN A 242 9.07 4.11 -23.06
CA GLN A 242 9.20 4.16 -21.61
C GLN A 242 8.33 3.09 -20.92
N LEU A 243 7.10 2.88 -21.40
CA LEU A 243 6.16 1.89 -20.84
C LEU A 243 6.50 0.44 -21.21
N LEU A 244 7.15 0.21 -22.34
CA LEU A 244 7.62 -1.11 -22.77
C LEU A 244 9.02 -1.47 -22.25
N GLY A 245 9.73 -0.51 -21.62
CA GLY A 245 11.07 -0.72 -21.08
C GLY A 245 12.15 -0.90 -22.16
N LEU A 246 11.97 -0.26 -23.31
CA LEU A 246 12.85 -0.33 -24.49
C LEU A 246 13.69 0.94 -24.68
#